data_AF-A0A6H3NP92-F1
#
_entry.id   AF-A0A6H3NP92-F1
#
_cell.length_a   1.000
_cell.length_b   1.000
_cell.length_c   1.000
_cell.angle_alpha   90.00
_cell.angle_beta   90.00
_cell.angle_gamma   90.00
#
_symmetry.space_group_name_H-M   'P 1'
#
loop_
_entity.id
_entity.type
_entity.pdbx_description
1 polymer ?
#
loop_
_entity_poly.entity_id
_entity_poly.type
_entity_poly.pdbx_seq_one_letter_code
_entity_poly.pdbx_strand_id
1 'polypeptide(L)'
;MIAVYSCKGNKNIQGVAEHILDERIGEPALFLIGDKKFSKEAYKDYVRNLRLYFEKKPPLFNPEEARLYLENYINESILLSEAIADIDFSSQSFKEYIKPYLVKGILDFYIFEKTGGLKVSDEVANETEIVAKLKEAGILKKENLSESEKLVLKEFIYWRKLELSAKNRAEEAKVILAKIKERNKVTIIP
;
A
#
# COMPACT_ATOMS: atom_id res chain seq x y z
N MET A 1 4.21 1.91 23.45
CA MET A 1 2.96 1.26 23.88
C MET A 1 2.25 0.81 22.62
N ILE A 2 2.32 -0.47 22.27
CA ILE A 2 1.73 -1.00 21.03
C ILE A 2 0.26 -1.26 21.34
N ALA A 3 -0.64 -0.45 20.77
CA ALA A 3 -2.06 -0.72 20.86
C ALA A 3 -2.37 -1.97 20.04
N VAL A 4 -2.54 -3.10 20.74
CA VAL A 4 -3.10 -4.32 20.17
C VAL A 4 -4.60 -4.06 19.98
N TYR A 5 -4.99 -3.57 18.81
CA TYR A 5 -6.39 -3.44 18.46
C TYR A 5 -6.99 -4.84 18.28
N SER A 6 -7.73 -5.26 19.30
CA SER A 6 -8.63 -6.41 19.24
C SER A 6 -9.70 -6.15 18.16
N CYS A 7 -9.57 -6.76 16.98
CA CYS A 7 -10.55 -6.75 15.89
C CYS A 7 -11.79 -7.62 16.20
N LYS A 8 -12.46 -7.36 17.33
CA LYS A 8 -13.78 -7.90 17.69
C LYS A 8 -14.83 -6.79 17.85
N GLY A 9 -14.67 -5.69 17.11
CA GLY A 9 -15.69 -4.66 16.95
C GLY A 9 -16.24 -4.71 15.53
N ASN A 10 -17.56 -4.90 15.39
CA ASN A 10 -18.28 -4.71 14.13
C ASN A 10 -18.22 -3.21 13.77
N LYS A 11 -17.13 -2.73 13.16
CA LYS A 11 -17.14 -1.41 12.52
C LYS A 11 -17.95 -1.55 11.24
N ASN A 12 -19.02 -0.76 11.11
CA ASN A 12 -19.75 -0.63 9.84
C ASN A 12 -18.84 0.03 8.79
N ILE A 13 -19.16 -0.10 7.51
CA ILE A 13 -18.32 0.40 6.41
C ILE A 13 -18.10 1.92 6.51
N GLN A 14 -19.11 2.65 6.98
CA GLN A 14 -18.99 4.09 7.26
C GLN A 14 -17.87 4.37 8.26
N GLY A 15 -17.83 3.67 9.40
CA GLY A 15 -16.78 3.86 10.40
C GLY A 15 -15.38 3.44 9.91
N VAL A 16 -15.28 2.61 8.88
CA VAL A 16 -14.01 2.35 8.18
C VAL A 16 -13.62 3.53 7.30
N ALA A 17 -14.56 4.10 6.54
CA ALA A 17 -14.33 5.27 5.70
C ALA A 17 -13.93 6.51 6.53
N GLU A 18 -14.63 6.77 7.63
CA GLU A 18 -14.31 7.83 8.59
C GLU A 18 -12.89 7.66 9.15
N HIS A 19 -12.55 6.44 9.56
CA HIS A 19 -11.21 6.15 10.08
C HIS A 19 -10.11 6.39 9.04
N ILE A 20 -10.33 5.97 7.78
CA ILE A 20 -9.39 6.23 6.68
C ILE A 20 -9.18 7.73 6.49
N LEU A 21 -10.22 8.55 6.60
CA LEU A 21 -10.11 10.00 6.49
C LEU A 21 -9.35 10.60 7.69
N ASP A 22 -9.65 10.13 8.90
CA ASP A 22 -9.01 10.60 10.14
C ASP A 22 -7.51 10.27 10.18
N GLU A 23 -7.10 9.12 9.65
CA GLU A 23 -5.68 8.73 9.52
C GLU A 23 -4.87 9.71 8.65
N ARG A 24 -5.53 10.48 7.77
CA ARG A 24 -4.88 11.49 6.93
C ARG A 24 -4.59 12.79 7.67
N ILE A 25 -5.25 13.03 8.81
CA ILE A 25 -5.17 14.29 9.55
C ILE A 25 -3.96 14.27 10.49
N GLY A 26 -3.17 15.34 10.50
CA GLY A 26 -2.05 15.47 11.42
C GLY A 26 -1.00 16.49 11.00
N GLU A 27 0.09 16.52 11.77
CA GLU A 27 1.23 17.42 11.59
C GLU A 27 2.52 16.61 11.33
N PRO A 28 3.48 17.14 10.55
CA PRO A 28 3.44 18.44 9.88
C PRO A 28 2.46 18.44 8.71
N ALA A 29 1.65 19.50 8.63
CA ALA A 29 0.64 19.66 7.59
C ALA A 29 1.28 19.82 6.19
N LEU A 30 0.77 19.07 5.23
CA LEU A 30 1.11 19.20 3.82
C LEU A 30 0.15 20.15 3.09
N PHE A 31 -1.14 20.08 3.43
CA PHE A 31 -2.20 20.95 2.90
C PHE A 31 -3.38 21.03 3.88
N LEU A 32 -4.35 21.89 3.57
CA LEU A 32 -5.56 22.12 4.35
C LEU A 32 -6.81 21.83 3.51
N ILE A 33 -7.83 21.26 4.12
CA ILE A 33 -9.21 21.25 3.58
C ILE A 33 -10.12 21.83 4.65
N GLY A 34 -10.65 23.03 4.42
CA GLY A 34 -11.23 23.85 5.48
C GLY A 34 -10.21 24.09 6.60
N ASP A 35 -10.59 23.79 7.84
CA ASP A 35 -9.72 23.91 9.01
C ASP A 35 -8.92 22.63 9.34
N LYS A 36 -9.15 21.53 8.60
CA LYS A 36 -8.48 20.25 8.84
C LYS A 36 -7.10 20.24 8.18
N LYS A 37 -6.10 19.81 8.95
CA LYS A 37 -4.69 19.72 8.54
C LYS A 37 -4.34 18.30 8.09
N PHE A 38 -3.97 18.14 6.83
CA PHE A 38 -3.63 16.83 6.27
C PHE A 38 -2.12 16.58 6.36
N SER A 39 -1.73 15.45 6.95
CA SER A 39 -0.35 15.13 7.32
C SER A 39 0.53 14.79 6.11
N LYS A 40 1.74 15.35 6.10
CA LYS A 40 2.80 15.00 5.13
C LYS A 40 3.23 13.54 5.26
N GLU A 41 3.28 12.99 6.47
CA GLU A 41 3.69 11.59 6.67
C GLU A 41 2.60 10.63 6.19
N ALA A 42 1.33 10.94 6.43
CA ALA A 42 0.21 10.14 5.90
C ALA A 42 0.21 10.11 4.36
N TYR A 43 0.47 11.24 3.71
CA TYR A 43 0.61 11.30 2.25
C TYR A 43 1.76 10.43 1.73
N LYS A 44 2.94 10.49 2.37
CA LYS A 44 4.08 9.65 1.98
C LYS A 44 3.73 8.17 2.07
N ASP A 45 3.09 7.76 3.16
CA ASP A 45 2.67 6.37 3.36
C ASP A 45 1.62 5.94 2.32
N TYR A 46 0.66 6.81 2.00
CA TYR A 46 -0.31 6.58 0.93
C TYR A 46 0.36 6.34 -0.42
N VAL A 47 1.23 7.26 -0.89
CA VAL A 47 1.87 7.14 -2.21
C VAL A 47 2.74 5.90 -2.30
N ARG A 48 3.46 5.60 -1.21
CA ARG A 48 4.30 4.42 -1.08
C ARG A 48 3.49 3.14 -1.21
N ASN A 49 2.37 3.03 -0.50
CA ASN A 49 1.48 1.87 -0.59
C ASN A 49 0.85 1.77 -1.99
N LEU A 50 0.38 2.89 -2.55
CA LEU A 50 -0.20 2.95 -3.89
C LEU A 50 0.77 2.39 -4.94
N ARG A 51 2.00 2.92 -4.96
CA ARG A 51 3.00 2.54 -5.96
C ARG A 51 3.48 1.11 -5.80
N LEU A 52 3.66 0.63 -4.57
CA LEU A 52 4.16 -0.73 -4.32
C LEU A 52 3.12 -1.80 -4.61
N TYR A 53 1.89 -1.65 -4.10
CA TYR A 53 0.89 -2.71 -4.17
C TYR A 53 0.03 -2.66 -5.42
N PHE A 54 -0.35 -1.45 -5.84
CA PHE A 54 -1.34 -1.29 -6.89
C PHE A 54 -0.65 -1.05 -8.24
N GLU A 55 0.40 -0.23 -8.28
CA GLU A 55 1.08 0.09 -9.54
C GLU A 55 2.30 -0.79 -9.85
N LYS A 56 2.86 -1.47 -8.84
CA LYS A 56 4.10 -2.26 -8.95
C LYS A 56 5.29 -1.44 -9.48
N LYS A 57 5.35 -0.15 -9.11
CA LYS A 57 6.39 0.80 -9.50
C LYS A 57 7.34 1.12 -8.34
N PRO A 58 8.60 1.49 -8.62
CA PRO A 58 9.50 2.00 -7.59
C PRO A 58 8.98 3.32 -6.99
N PRO A 59 9.32 3.65 -5.74
CA PRO A 59 8.83 4.85 -5.06
C PRO A 59 9.45 6.16 -5.58
N LEU A 60 10.48 6.08 -6.42
CA LEU A 60 10.96 7.24 -7.18
C LEU A 60 9.92 7.62 -8.22
N PHE A 61 9.48 8.87 -8.19
CA PHE A 61 8.61 9.45 -9.18
C PHE A 61 9.18 10.79 -9.62
N ASN A 62 8.93 11.15 -10.88
CA ASN A 62 9.34 12.45 -11.40
C ASN A 62 8.43 13.58 -10.84
N PRO A 63 8.80 14.86 -10.99
CA PRO A 63 8.01 15.97 -10.45
C PRO A 63 6.55 16.02 -10.94
N GLU A 64 6.27 15.61 -12.18
CA GLU A 64 4.89 15.57 -12.68
C GLU A 64 4.07 14.45 -12.05
N GLU A 65 4.64 13.25 -11.92
CA GLU A 65 4.02 12.17 -11.17
C GLU A 65 3.76 12.59 -9.71
N ALA A 66 4.71 13.29 -9.07
CA ALA A 66 4.54 13.82 -7.72
C ALA A 66 3.31 14.72 -7.60
N ARG A 67 3.14 15.63 -8.58
CA ARG A 67 2.01 16.56 -8.64
C ARG A 67 0.70 15.80 -8.80
N LEU A 68 0.64 14.84 -9.72
CA LEU A 68 -0.56 14.02 -9.96
C LEU A 68 -0.96 13.21 -8.73
N TYR A 69 0.00 12.61 -8.00
CA TYR A 69 -0.33 11.89 -6.76
C TYR A 69 -0.89 12.80 -5.69
N LEU A 70 -0.32 13.99 -5.53
CA LEU A 70 -0.80 14.96 -4.56
C LEU A 70 -2.21 15.44 -4.91
N GLU A 71 -2.46 15.79 -6.17
CA GLU A 71 -3.78 16.18 -6.66
C GLU A 71 -4.82 15.08 -6.45
N ASN A 72 -4.47 13.83 -6.80
CA ASN A 72 -5.35 12.69 -6.58
C ASN A 72 -5.65 12.47 -5.09
N TYR A 73 -4.63 12.56 -4.22
CA TYR A 73 -4.81 12.38 -2.79
C TYR A 73 -5.68 13.47 -2.16
N ILE A 74 -5.54 14.72 -2.61
CA ILE A 74 -6.41 15.83 -2.21
C ILE A 74 -7.85 15.56 -2.67
N ASN A 75 -8.04 15.27 -3.95
CA ASN A 75 -9.36 15.00 -4.53
C ASN A 75 -10.04 13.81 -3.85
N GLU A 76 -9.31 12.73 -3.60
CA GLU A 76 -9.82 11.55 -2.89
C GLU A 76 -10.23 11.89 -1.46
N SER A 77 -9.47 12.74 -0.77
CA SER A 77 -9.80 13.18 0.60
C SER A 77 -11.07 14.03 0.64
N ILE A 78 -11.24 14.93 -0.33
CA ILE A 78 -12.46 15.74 -0.48
C ILE A 78 -13.66 14.83 -0.77
N LEU A 79 -13.55 13.98 -1.81
CA LEU A 79 -14.63 13.09 -2.22
C LEU A 79 -15.01 12.09 -1.13
N LEU A 80 -14.04 11.57 -0.38
CA LEU A 80 -14.31 10.67 0.74
C LEU A 80 -15.09 11.40 1.85
N SER A 81 -14.72 12.64 2.15
CA SER A 81 -15.44 13.46 3.13
C SER A 81 -16.90 13.72 2.72
N GLU A 82 -17.13 14.09 1.46
CA GLU A 82 -18.49 14.29 0.90
C GLU A 82 -19.28 12.98 0.92
N ALA A 83 -18.66 11.87 0.48
CA ALA A 83 -19.29 10.56 0.44
C ALA A 83 -19.73 10.06 1.83
N ILE A 84 -18.94 10.33 2.87
CA ILE A 84 -19.29 9.98 4.26
C ILE A 84 -20.55 10.72 4.71
N ALA A 85 -20.75 11.97 4.28
CA ALA A 85 -21.91 12.78 4.66
C ALA A 85 -23.17 12.39 3.88
N ASP A 86 -23.04 12.07 2.59
CA ASP A 86 -24.17 11.97 1.67
C ASP A 86 -24.67 10.54 1.42
N ILE A 87 -23.82 9.53 1.60
CA ILE A 87 -24.18 8.13 1.27
C ILE A 87 -24.85 7.45 2.47
N ASP A 88 -26.00 6.80 2.22
CA ASP A 88 -26.56 5.82 3.15
C ASP A 88 -25.83 4.47 3.03
N PHE A 89 -24.79 4.29 3.84
CA PHE A 89 -24.00 3.05 3.94
C PHE A 89 -24.80 1.83 4.44
N SER A 90 -26.01 2.05 4.97
CA SER A 90 -26.89 0.98 5.46
C SER A 90 -27.87 0.47 4.40
N SER A 91 -28.04 1.23 3.31
CA SER A 91 -28.95 0.92 2.22
C SER A 91 -28.64 -0.42 1.55
N GLN A 92 -29.68 -1.10 1.06
CA GLN A 92 -29.53 -2.36 0.35
C GLN A 92 -28.75 -2.19 -0.97
N SER A 93 -29.01 -1.09 -1.68
CA SER A 93 -28.32 -0.75 -2.94
C SER A 93 -26.82 -0.59 -2.72
N PHE A 94 -26.40 0.13 -1.67
CA PHE A 94 -24.98 0.27 -1.33
C PHE A 94 -24.35 -1.09 -1.00
N LYS A 95 -25.02 -1.90 -0.17
CA LYS A 95 -24.53 -3.24 0.21
C LYS A 95 -24.32 -4.14 -1.00
N GLU A 96 -25.25 -4.14 -1.96
CA GLU A 96 -25.14 -4.91 -3.20
C GLU A 96 -24.01 -4.39 -4.08
N TYR A 97 -23.88 -3.07 -4.21
CA TYR A 97 -22.82 -2.44 -4.98
C TYR A 97 -21.42 -2.74 -4.43
N ILE A 98 -21.22 -2.63 -3.12
CA ILE A 98 -19.89 -2.76 -2.50
C ILE A 98 -19.46 -4.22 -2.30
N LYS A 99 -20.41 -5.16 -2.22
CA LYS A 99 -20.17 -6.60 -1.99
C LYS A 99 -19.06 -7.20 -2.85
N PRO A 100 -19.06 -7.09 -4.19
CA PRO A 100 -17.99 -7.68 -5.01
C PRO A 100 -16.60 -7.10 -4.69
N TYR A 101 -16.52 -5.81 -4.35
CA TYR A 101 -15.26 -5.17 -3.98
C TYR A 101 -14.74 -5.66 -2.63
N LEU A 102 -15.62 -5.83 -1.64
CA LEU A 102 -15.25 -6.40 -0.34
C LEU A 102 -14.76 -7.85 -0.47
N VAL A 103 -15.48 -8.68 -1.23
CA VAL A 103 -15.07 -10.06 -1.47
C VAL A 103 -13.69 -10.09 -2.13
N LYS A 104 -13.49 -9.31 -3.19
CA LYS A 104 -12.19 -9.22 -3.87
C LYS A 104 -11.09 -8.75 -2.93
N GLY A 105 -11.32 -7.68 -2.17
CA GLY A 105 -10.33 -7.13 -1.23
C GLY A 105 -9.92 -8.11 -0.14
N ILE A 106 -10.88 -8.84 0.45
CA ILE A 106 -10.61 -9.87 1.46
C ILE A 106 -9.77 -11.00 0.88
N LEU A 107 -10.10 -11.48 -0.32
CA LEU A 107 -9.38 -12.56 -0.98
C LEU A 107 -7.96 -12.14 -1.40
N ASP A 108 -7.83 -10.95 -1.99
CA ASP A 108 -6.54 -10.38 -2.39
C ASP A 108 -5.63 -10.20 -1.16
N PHE A 109 -6.18 -9.68 -0.05
CA PHE A 109 -5.43 -9.54 1.20
C PHE A 109 -5.01 -10.89 1.81
N TYR A 110 -5.90 -11.89 1.78
CA TYR A 110 -5.57 -13.23 2.25
C TYR A 110 -4.38 -13.82 1.48
N ILE A 111 -4.38 -13.71 0.15
CA ILE A 111 -3.28 -14.19 -0.69
C ILE A 111 -2.02 -13.38 -0.42
N PHE A 112 -2.13 -12.05 -0.32
CA PHE A 112 -1.03 -11.16 0.03
C PHE A 112 -0.30 -11.62 1.30
N GLU A 113 -1.04 -11.85 2.39
CA GLU A 113 -0.49 -12.36 3.65
C GLU A 113 0.19 -13.73 3.51
N LYS A 114 -0.40 -14.64 2.71
CA LYS A 114 0.18 -15.97 2.45
C LYS A 114 1.46 -15.93 1.61
N THR A 115 1.63 -14.89 0.80
CA THR A 115 2.86 -14.61 0.03
C THR A 115 3.87 -13.74 0.78
N GLY A 116 3.73 -13.63 2.11
CA GLY A 116 4.65 -12.89 2.97
C GLY A 116 4.31 -11.42 3.17
N GLY A 117 3.25 -10.90 2.56
CA GLY A 117 2.73 -9.57 2.80
C GLY A 117 3.78 -8.46 2.62
N LEU A 118 4.02 -7.69 3.67
CA LEU A 118 5.01 -6.61 3.71
C LEU A 118 6.44 -7.06 4.05
N LYS A 119 6.66 -8.36 4.22
CA LYS A 119 7.96 -8.86 4.68
C LYS A 119 8.96 -8.81 3.53
N VAL A 120 10.09 -8.16 3.81
CA VAL A 120 11.30 -8.32 3.00
C VAL A 120 11.96 -9.61 3.47
N SER A 121 12.06 -10.60 2.58
CA SER A 121 12.91 -11.76 2.86
C SER A 121 14.37 -11.35 2.71
N ASP A 122 15.23 -11.84 3.62
CA ASP A 122 16.68 -11.63 3.56
C ASP A 122 17.31 -12.24 2.30
N GLU A 123 16.61 -13.21 1.68
CA GLU A 123 17.02 -13.88 0.44
C GLU A 123 16.75 -13.01 -0.81
N VAL A 124 15.98 -11.93 -0.69
CA VAL A 124 15.65 -11.04 -1.82
C VAL A 124 16.81 -10.09 -2.07
N ALA A 125 17.70 -10.47 -3.00
CA ALA A 125 18.87 -9.75 -3.50
C ALA A 125 19.75 -9.11 -2.41
N ASN A 126 21.00 -9.58 -2.28
CA ASN A 126 21.91 -9.01 -1.28
C ASN A 126 22.07 -7.50 -1.49
N GLU A 127 22.17 -6.74 -0.40
CA GLU A 127 22.39 -5.29 -0.39
C GLU A 127 23.51 -4.88 -1.36
N THR A 128 24.59 -5.66 -1.40
CA THR A 128 25.72 -5.46 -2.32
C THR A 128 25.32 -5.53 -3.79
N GLU A 129 24.41 -6.43 -4.17
CA GLU A 129 23.94 -6.59 -5.55
C GLU A 129 23.05 -5.40 -5.97
N ILE A 130 22.21 -4.91 -5.06
CA ILE A 130 21.38 -3.72 -5.29
C ILE A 130 22.26 -2.49 -5.46
N VAL A 131 23.27 -2.32 -4.59
CA VAL A 131 24.23 -1.21 -4.69
C VAL A 131 25.04 -1.29 -5.99
N ALA A 132 25.46 -2.47 -6.42
CA ALA A 132 26.16 -2.67 -7.69
C ALA A 132 25.29 -2.22 -8.88
N LYS A 133 24.03 -2.67 -8.94
CA LYS A 133 23.07 -2.25 -9.98
C LYS A 133 22.81 -0.74 -9.98
N LEU A 134 22.82 -0.10 -8.80
CA LEU A 134 22.68 1.36 -8.69
C LEU A 134 23.89 2.13 -9.20
N LYS A 135 25.10 1.60 -9.00
CA LYS A 135 26.33 2.15 -9.56
C LYS A 135 26.35 1.98 -11.09
N GLU A 136 25.99 0.79 -11.58
CA GLU A 136 25.88 0.49 -13.02
C GLU A 136 24.87 1.42 -13.72
N ALA A 137 23.72 1.68 -13.09
CA ALA A 137 22.72 2.62 -13.59
C ALA A 137 23.15 4.11 -13.51
N GLY A 138 24.33 4.40 -12.95
CA GLY A 138 24.83 5.76 -12.78
C GLY A 138 24.06 6.60 -11.75
N ILE A 139 23.23 5.96 -10.92
CA ILE A 139 22.46 6.64 -9.86
C ILE A 139 23.37 6.92 -8.67
N LEU A 140 24.22 5.95 -8.31
CA LEU A 140 25.21 6.10 -7.25
C LEU A 140 26.58 6.45 -7.84
N LYS A 141 26.99 7.73 -7.77
CA LYS A 141 28.21 8.23 -8.41
C LYS A 141 29.40 8.49 -7.48
N LYS A 142 29.16 8.59 -6.17
CA LYS A 142 30.20 8.89 -5.17
C LYS A 142 30.56 7.65 -4.37
N GLU A 143 31.86 7.46 -4.12
CA GLU A 143 32.34 6.39 -3.24
C GLU A 143 32.12 6.72 -1.75
N ASN A 144 32.12 8.01 -1.39
CA ASN A 144 31.89 8.50 -0.04
C ASN A 144 30.58 9.27 0.05
N LEU A 145 29.56 8.64 0.65
CA LEU A 145 28.27 9.24 0.95
C LEU A 145 28.31 9.88 2.34
N SER A 146 27.67 11.04 2.48
CA SER A 146 27.36 11.64 3.78
C SER A 146 26.36 10.78 4.57
N GLU A 147 26.22 11.02 5.88
CA GLU A 147 25.29 10.24 6.71
C GLU A 147 23.82 10.37 6.28
N SER A 148 23.40 11.55 5.80
CA SER A 148 22.06 11.74 5.24
C SER A 148 21.88 10.97 3.93
N GLU A 149 22.88 10.97 3.05
CA GLU A 149 22.85 10.19 1.80
C GLU A 149 22.84 8.68 2.06
N LYS A 150 23.55 8.20 3.08
CA LYS A 150 23.50 6.78 3.51
C LYS A 150 22.11 6.39 4.01
N LEU A 151 21.43 7.28 4.74
CA LEU A 151 20.08 7.03 5.23
C LEU A 151 19.10 6.88 4.06
N VAL A 152 19.16 7.81 3.09
CA VAL A 152 18.37 7.76 1.85
C VAL A 152 18.67 6.48 1.06
N LEU A 153 19.94 6.08 0.96
CA LEU A 153 20.33 4.86 0.27
C LEU A 153 19.77 3.61 0.96
N LYS A 154 19.83 3.51 2.30
CA LYS A 154 19.24 2.39 3.05
C LYS A 154 17.74 2.28 2.79
N GLU A 155 17.04 3.40 2.81
CA GLU A 155 15.63 3.47 2.50
C GLU A 155 15.38 2.95 1.07
N PHE A 156 16.16 3.43 0.10
CA PHE A 156 16.06 3.02 -1.29
C PHE A 156 16.30 1.51 -1.48
N ILE A 157 17.29 0.94 -0.80
CA ILE A 157 17.61 -0.50 -0.87
C ILE A 157 16.46 -1.32 -0.28
N TYR A 158 15.95 -0.92 0.88
CA TYR A 158 14.78 -1.55 1.48
C TYR A 158 13.59 -1.54 0.51
N TRP A 159 13.34 -0.40 -0.15
CA TRP A 159 12.30 -0.29 -1.17
C TRP A 159 12.52 -1.21 -2.36
N ARG A 160 13.76 -1.30 -2.85
CA ARG A 160 14.07 -2.17 -3.98
C ARG A 160 13.84 -3.64 -3.65
N LYS A 161 14.14 -4.06 -2.42
CA LYS A 161 13.83 -5.42 -1.94
C LYS A 161 12.32 -5.67 -1.87
N LEU A 162 11.53 -4.71 -1.39
CA LEU A 162 10.08 -4.80 -1.39
C LEU A 162 9.49 -4.93 -2.79
N GLU A 163 10.00 -4.16 -3.76
CA GLU A 163 9.57 -4.23 -5.16
C GLU A 163 9.86 -5.60 -5.78
N LEU A 164 11.07 -6.12 -5.58
CA LEU A 164 11.46 -7.44 -6.08
C LEU A 164 10.62 -8.56 -5.45
N SER A 165 10.38 -8.47 -4.13
CA SER A 165 9.48 -9.39 -3.45
C SER A 165 8.07 -9.31 -4.05
N ALA A 166 7.51 -8.11 -4.23
CA ALA A 166 6.18 -7.92 -4.81
C ALA A 166 6.03 -8.51 -6.23
N LYS A 167 7.09 -8.44 -7.06
CA LYS A 167 7.10 -9.05 -8.40
C LYS A 167 7.01 -10.57 -8.35
N ASN A 168 7.69 -11.22 -7.41
CA ASN A 168 7.72 -12.67 -7.28
C ASN A 168 6.39 -13.26 -6.76
N ARG A 169 5.64 -12.49 -5.96
CA ARG A 169 4.39 -12.95 -5.32
C ARG A 169 3.30 -13.38 -6.30
N ALA A 170 3.31 -12.88 -7.54
CA ALA A 170 2.30 -13.26 -8.54
C ALA A 170 2.37 -14.76 -8.89
N GLU A 171 3.57 -15.33 -8.97
CA GLU A 171 3.75 -16.76 -9.24
C GLU A 171 3.50 -17.59 -7.97
N GLU A 172 3.94 -17.10 -6.81
CA GLU A 172 3.68 -17.75 -5.51
C GLU A 172 2.18 -17.86 -5.22
N ALA A 173 1.40 -16.82 -5.56
CA ALA A 173 -0.04 -16.81 -5.42
C ALA A 173 -0.72 -17.97 -6.18
N LYS A 174 -0.26 -18.27 -7.42
CA LYS A 174 -0.78 -19.41 -8.20
C LYS A 174 -0.51 -20.74 -7.50
N VAL A 175 0.70 -20.90 -6.96
CA VAL A 175 1.10 -22.12 -6.23
C VAL A 175 0.27 -22.30 -4.95
N ILE A 176 0.05 -21.22 -4.20
CA ILE A 176 -0.79 -21.24 -2.99
C ILE A 176 -2.23 -21.62 -3.36
N LEU A 177 -2.78 -21.03 -4.43
CA LEU A 177 -4.14 -21.35 -4.89
C LEU A 177 -4.27 -22.83 -5.27
N ALA A 178 -3.30 -23.38 -6.00
CA ALA A 178 -3.28 -24.79 -6.37
C ALA A 178 -3.30 -25.70 -5.13
N LYS A 179 -2.43 -25.42 -4.14
CA LYS A 179 -2.40 -26.14 -2.87
C LYS A 179 -3.72 -26.04 -2.10
N ILE A 180 -4.39 -24.89 -2.13
CA ILE A 180 -5.70 -24.71 -1.49
C ILE A 180 -6.76 -25.55 -2.21
N LYS A 181 -6.80 -25.54 -3.54
CA LYS A 181 -7.76 -26.34 -4.33
C LYS A 181 -7.59 -27.84 -4.07
N GLU A 182 -6.35 -28.30 -4.02
CA GLU A 182 -6.02 -29.70 -3.71
C GLU A 182 -6.50 -30.09 -2.30
N ARG A 183 -6.19 -29.30 -1.28
CA ARG A 183 -6.65 -29.53 0.09
C ARG A 183 -8.17 -29.56 0.22
N ASN A 184 -8.86 -28.71 -0.54
CA ASN A 184 -10.33 -28.63 -0.51
C ASN A 184 -10.99 -29.62 -1.49
N LYS A 185 -10.22 -30.50 -2.14
CA LYS A 185 -10.73 -31.53 -3.06
C LYS A 185 -11.70 -30.98 -4.11
N VAL A 186 -11.36 -29.81 -4.66
CA VAL A 186 -12.20 -29.14 -5.66
C VAL A 186 -12.37 -30.06 -6.87
N THR A 187 -13.62 -30.45 -7.14
CA THR A 187 -13.98 -31.25 -8.31
C THR A 187 -14.82 -30.38 -9.23
N ILE A 188 -14.41 -30.24 -10.49
CA ILE A 188 -15.20 -29.54 -11.51
C ILE A 188 -16.13 -30.56 -12.13
N ILE A 189 -17.44 -30.35 -11.97
CA ILE A 189 -18.46 -31.13 -12.68
C ILE A 189 -18.66 -30.43 -14.03
N PRO A 190 -18.42 -31.11 -15.16
CA PRO A 190 -18.60 -30.55 -16.50
C PRO A 190 -20.07 -30.30 -16.85
#